data_AF-A0A348VVL2-F1
#
_entry.id   AF-A0A348VVL2-F1
#
_cell.length_a   1.000
_cell.length_b   1.000
_cell.length_c   1.000
_cell.angle_alpha   90.00
_cell.angle_beta   90.00
_cell.angle_gamma   90.00
#
_symmetry.space_group_name_H-M   'P 1'
#
loop_
_entity.id
_entity.type
_entity.pdbx_description
1 polymer ?
#
loop_
_entity_poly.entity_id
_entity_poly.type
_entity_poly.pdbx_seq_one_letter_code
_entity_poly.pdbx_strand_id
1 'polypeptide(L)'
;MLDYKVQVQGDAAAFGQTSNLQAMRRCQEHQVACSFCRTSLPRSLLAVHRGAVVRGKVFPYAGTIWQELTAMSHAVFNHIGKCIYLAGPMRNFPLYNFPAFRAAELDLAMAGWSPLSPAAMDIAEGFDPDTMVADQAFMAHARRRDTDAILDRADALAMLPGWESSVGATAEYHLGKWKGIPCYRYPEMVPVGCEDVLDEAKRITSGDRQNAYGPPTQDFARTAAMWTALKGVDFTARDVALFMICLKLSRETHQRKRDNAVDICGYGRCLALCQDAEGGA
;
A
#
# COMPACT_ATOMS: atom_id res chain seq x y z
N MET A 1 -1.06 -11.98 55.22
CA MET A 1 0.01 -13.01 55.23
C MET A 1 -0.29 -13.95 54.06
N LEU A 2 0.47 -14.03 52.98
CA LEU A 2 1.90 -13.81 52.81
C LEU A 2 2.21 -13.16 51.45
N ASP A 3 3.20 -12.27 51.47
CA ASP A 3 3.89 -11.67 50.34
C ASP A 3 4.61 -12.71 49.47
N TYR A 4 4.74 -12.42 48.17
CA TYR A 4 5.85 -12.95 47.39
C TYR A 4 6.43 -11.87 46.46
N LYS A 5 7.52 -11.24 46.94
CA LYS A 5 8.42 -10.41 46.13
C LYS A 5 9.23 -11.31 45.22
N VAL A 6 9.28 -11.01 43.93
CA VAL A 6 10.31 -11.53 43.02
C VAL A 6 11.33 -10.41 42.80
N GLN A 7 12.56 -10.65 43.29
CA GLN A 7 13.71 -9.77 43.07
C GLN A 7 14.19 -9.89 41.61
N VAL A 8 14.44 -8.74 40.99
CA VAL A 8 15.15 -8.61 39.72
C VAL A 8 16.62 -8.33 40.05
N GLN A 9 17.51 -9.27 39.77
CA GLN A 9 18.95 -9.05 39.68
C GLN A 9 19.55 -10.02 38.67
N GLY A 10 20.34 -9.51 37.72
CA GLY A 10 21.25 -10.31 36.90
C GLY A 10 21.30 -9.92 35.42
N ASP A 11 22.16 -8.94 35.13
CA ASP A 11 23.01 -8.83 33.94
C ASP A 11 22.39 -8.52 32.57
N ALA A 12 22.15 -7.22 32.39
CA ALA A 12 22.35 -6.55 31.12
C ALA A 12 23.85 -6.48 30.79
N ALA A 13 24.41 -7.48 30.11
CA ALA A 13 25.69 -7.34 29.39
C ALA A 13 25.89 -8.45 28.34
N ALA A 14 26.16 -8.02 27.11
CA ALA A 14 26.84 -8.79 26.06
C ALA A 14 26.14 -10.04 25.47
N PHE A 15 25.17 -9.83 24.58
CA PHE A 15 24.89 -10.80 23.51
C PHE A 15 24.79 -10.08 22.15
N GLY A 16 25.86 -10.19 21.36
CA GLY A 16 26.02 -9.47 20.09
C GLY A 16 24.96 -9.85 19.06
N GLN A 17 24.27 -8.83 18.52
CA GLN A 17 23.18 -8.93 17.54
C GLN A 17 23.57 -9.66 16.24
N THR A 18 24.86 -9.75 15.91
CA THR A 18 25.36 -10.44 14.71
C THR A 18 25.32 -11.96 14.80
N SER A 19 25.42 -12.52 16.01
CA SER A 19 25.45 -13.98 16.22
C SER A 19 24.08 -14.65 15.99
N ASN A 20 22.99 -13.97 16.36
CA ASN A 20 21.63 -14.49 16.23
C ASN A 20 21.16 -14.54 14.77
N LEU A 21 21.51 -13.55 13.94
CA LEU A 21 21.17 -13.54 12.52
C LEU A 21 21.89 -14.66 11.74
N GLN A 22 23.16 -14.92 12.05
CA GLN A 22 23.92 -16.03 11.45
C GLN A 22 23.40 -17.40 11.93
N ALA A 23 23.04 -17.51 13.22
CA ALA A 23 22.44 -18.73 13.77
C ALA A 23 21.04 -19.02 13.17
N MET A 24 20.25 -17.99 12.85
CA MET A 24 18.94 -18.12 12.20
C MET A 24 19.06 -18.53 10.73
N ARG A 25 20.03 -18.02 9.97
CA ARG A 25 20.29 -18.46 8.59
C ARG A 25 20.69 -19.94 8.52
N ARG A 26 21.53 -20.41 9.45
CA ARG A 26 21.87 -21.85 9.58
C ARG A 26 20.66 -22.72 9.93
N CYS A 27 19.68 -22.17 10.65
CA CYS A 27 18.44 -22.87 11.00
C CYS A 27 17.54 -23.09 9.78
N GLN A 28 17.51 -22.13 8.84
CA GLN A 28 16.81 -22.24 7.55
C GLN A 28 17.47 -23.26 6.60
N GLU A 29 18.80 -23.34 6.58
CA GLU A 29 19.52 -24.22 5.64
C GLU A 29 19.52 -25.71 6.05
N HIS A 30 19.43 -26.02 7.34
CA HIS A 30 19.62 -27.39 7.83
C HIS A 30 18.44 -28.02 8.59
N GLN A 31 17.31 -27.34 8.77
CA GLN A 31 16.15 -27.84 9.51
C GLN A 31 16.45 -28.35 10.95
N VAL A 32 17.48 -27.81 11.63
CA VAL A 32 17.80 -28.17 13.03
C VAL A 32 17.61 -26.95 13.93
N ALA A 33 16.76 -27.06 14.94
CA ALA A 33 16.41 -25.96 15.85
C ALA A 33 17.60 -25.48 16.72
N CYS A 34 18.02 -24.23 16.50
CA CYS A 34 18.97 -23.49 17.34
C CYS A 34 18.39 -23.23 18.75
N SER A 35 19.27 -23.02 19.74
CA SER A 35 18.93 -22.71 21.13
C SER A 35 17.95 -21.53 21.26
N PHE A 36 18.03 -20.55 20.36
CA PHE A 36 17.14 -19.38 20.34
C PHE A 36 15.67 -19.73 20.10
N CYS A 37 15.36 -20.63 19.14
CA CYS A 37 13.97 -21.06 18.87
C CYS A 37 13.31 -21.77 20.05
N ARG A 38 14.09 -22.33 20.99
CA ARG A 38 13.56 -23.05 22.14
C ARG A 38 13.08 -22.13 23.26
N THR A 39 13.53 -20.88 23.29
CA THR A 39 13.32 -19.97 24.43
C THR A 39 12.31 -18.85 24.13
N SER A 40 12.03 -18.53 22.88
CA SER A 40 11.18 -17.38 22.48
C SER A 40 9.81 -17.74 21.90
N LEU A 41 9.49 -19.04 21.74
CA LEU A 41 8.14 -19.48 21.34
C LEU A 41 7.24 -19.70 22.57
N PRO A 42 5.96 -19.27 22.53
CA PRO A 42 4.98 -19.57 23.57
C PRO A 42 4.90 -21.09 23.82
N ARG A 43 4.79 -21.52 25.08
CA ARG A 43 4.71 -22.95 25.45
C ARG A 43 3.56 -23.71 24.74
N SER A 44 2.52 -23.02 24.30
CA SER A 44 1.42 -23.59 23.49
C SER A 44 1.84 -24.04 22.09
N LEU A 45 2.83 -23.38 21.47
CA LEU A 45 3.42 -23.77 20.18
C LEU A 45 4.44 -24.91 20.33
N LEU A 46 5.15 -24.97 21.47
CA LEU A 46 6.02 -26.09 21.81
C LEU A 46 5.25 -27.41 22.02
N ALA A 47 3.98 -27.35 22.40
CA ALA A 47 3.13 -28.52 22.58
C ALA A 47 2.83 -29.24 21.24
N VAL A 48 2.79 -28.50 20.12
CA VAL A 48 2.63 -29.08 18.77
C VAL A 48 3.88 -29.86 18.36
N HIS A 49 5.04 -29.55 18.94
CA HIS A 49 6.30 -30.24 18.62
C HIS A 49 6.47 -31.59 19.35
N ARG A 50 5.63 -31.90 20.35
CA ARG A 50 5.56 -33.23 20.98
C ARG A 50 4.46 -34.13 20.37
N GLY A 51 4.17 -33.91 19.09
CA GLY A 51 3.19 -34.68 18.32
C GLY A 51 3.81 -35.48 17.18
N ALA A 52 4.94 -36.15 17.38
CA ALA A 52 5.41 -37.16 16.44
C ALA A 52 5.92 -38.39 17.21
N VAL A 53 5.15 -39.47 17.10
CA VAL A 53 5.38 -40.80 17.69
C VAL A 53 4.99 -40.94 19.18
N VAL A 54 3.69 -41.10 19.43
CA VAL A 54 3.22 -41.92 20.56
C VAL A 54 2.70 -43.23 19.98
N ARG A 55 3.39 -44.34 20.26
CA ARG A 55 2.96 -45.72 19.97
C ARG A 55 2.51 -46.01 18.53
N GLY A 56 3.34 -45.66 17.54
CA GLY A 56 3.23 -46.24 16.18
C GLY A 56 1.99 -45.86 15.36
N LYS A 57 1.28 -44.77 15.68
CA LYS A 57 0.20 -44.23 14.82
C LYS A 57 0.59 -42.87 14.25
N VAL A 58 0.61 -42.79 12.91
CA VAL A 58 0.76 -41.55 12.14
C VAL A 58 -0.61 -40.86 12.09
N PHE A 59 -0.70 -39.60 12.51
CA PHE A 59 -1.93 -38.81 12.41
C PHE A 59 -1.98 -38.07 11.05
N PRO A 60 -3.05 -38.22 10.25
CA PRO A 60 -3.12 -37.71 8.89
C PRO A 60 -3.37 -36.19 8.75
N TYR A 61 -3.53 -35.45 9.85
CA TYR A 61 -3.87 -34.02 9.84
C TYR A 61 -2.65 -33.07 9.95
N ALA A 62 -1.42 -33.59 9.97
CA ALA A 62 -0.22 -32.76 10.07
C ALA A 62 0.05 -31.94 8.79
N GLY A 63 -0.33 -32.44 7.61
CA GLY A 63 0.02 -31.81 6.33
C GLY A 63 -0.59 -30.41 6.10
N THR A 64 -1.86 -30.23 6.45
CA THR A 64 -2.58 -28.95 6.28
C THR A 64 -2.14 -27.90 7.29
N ILE A 65 -1.95 -28.28 8.55
CA ILE A 65 -1.48 -27.37 9.60
C ILE A 65 -0.06 -26.89 9.29
N TRP A 66 0.82 -27.74 8.75
CA TRP A 66 2.16 -27.32 8.34
C TRP A 66 2.15 -26.37 7.15
N GLN A 67 1.29 -26.58 6.14
CA GLN A 67 1.17 -25.65 5.02
C GLN A 67 0.63 -24.28 5.45
N GLU A 68 -0.38 -24.25 6.32
CA GLU A 68 -0.93 -23.01 6.86
C GLU A 68 0.06 -22.30 7.79
N LEU A 69 0.74 -23.01 8.70
CA LEU A 69 1.78 -22.44 9.55
C LEU A 69 3.01 -21.98 8.76
N THR A 70 3.37 -22.67 7.68
CA THR A 70 4.48 -22.26 6.80
C THR A 70 4.10 -21.05 5.95
N ALA A 71 2.86 -20.96 5.45
CA ALA A 71 2.37 -19.78 4.74
C ALA A 71 2.24 -18.56 5.66
N MET A 72 1.71 -18.75 6.88
CA MET A 72 1.69 -17.72 7.92
C MET A 72 3.11 -17.32 8.34
N SER A 73 4.03 -18.28 8.47
CA SER A 73 5.44 -18.01 8.69
C SER A 73 6.06 -17.23 7.52
N HIS A 74 5.82 -17.57 6.27
CA HIS A 74 6.43 -16.83 5.17
C HIS A 74 5.87 -15.40 5.06
N ALA A 75 4.57 -15.21 5.26
CA ALA A 75 3.93 -13.89 5.23
C ALA A 75 4.40 -12.98 6.38
N VAL A 76 4.45 -13.51 7.61
CA VAL A 76 4.89 -12.77 8.81
C VAL A 76 6.41 -12.51 8.78
N PHE A 77 7.20 -13.42 8.21
CA PHE A 77 8.67 -13.32 8.25
C PHE A 77 9.28 -12.48 7.11
N ASN A 78 8.54 -12.21 6.02
CA ASN A 78 9.05 -11.42 4.88
C ASN A 78 9.34 -9.94 5.21
N HIS A 79 8.77 -9.45 6.32
CA HIS A 79 8.81 -8.03 6.70
C HIS A 79 9.49 -7.77 8.05
N ILE A 80 9.98 -8.82 8.72
CA ILE A 80 10.66 -8.69 10.01
C ILE A 80 11.85 -7.73 9.88
N GLY A 81 11.81 -6.65 10.64
CA GLY A 81 12.84 -5.61 10.67
C GLY A 81 12.71 -4.54 9.59
N LYS A 82 11.67 -4.57 8.75
CA LYS A 82 11.35 -3.49 7.79
C LYS A 82 10.38 -2.49 8.38
N CYS A 83 10.61 -1.21 8.11
CA CYS A 83 9.74 -0.13 8.57
C CYS A 83 8.66 0.18 7.53
N ILE A 84 7.41 0.35 7.98
CA ILE A 84 6.30 0.81 7.13
C ILE A 84 5.73 2.11 7.67
N TYR A 85 5.67 3.14 6.84
CA TYR A 85 5.12 4.43 7.24
C TYR A 85 3.61 4.48 7.00
N LEU A 86 2.85 4.97 7.98
CA LEU A 86 1.41 5.15 7.89
C LEU A 86 1.07 6.54 7.37
N ALA A 87 0.44 6.61 6.20
CA ALA A 87 0.02 7.85 5.58
C ALA A 87 -1.51 7.89 5.48
N GLY A 88 -2.15 8.95 5.97
CA GLY A 88 -3.62 9.00 6.04
C GLY A 88 -4.20 10.39 6.31
N PRO A 89 -5.52 10.55 6.20
CA PRO A 89 -6.18 11.78 6.62
C PRO A 89 -6.11 11.93 8.14
N MET A 90 -5.70 13.11 8.62
CA MET A 90 -5.70 13.47 10.06
C MET A 90 -6.60 14.67 10.36
N ARG A 91 -6.63 15.67 9.49
CA ARG A 91 -7.41 16.91 9.70
C ARG A 91 -8.90 16.69 9.47
N ASN A 92 -9.74 17.42 10.22
CA ASN A 92 -11.21 17.34 10.20
C ASN A 92 -11.79 16.00 10.70
N PHE A 93 -11.00 15.19 11.41
CA PHE A 93 -11.46 14.00 12.11
C PHE A 93 -11.41 14.24 13.63
N PRO A 94 -12.32 13.63 14.41
CA PRO A 94 -12.17 13.56 15.86
C PRO A 94 -10.79 13.01 16.23
N LEU A 95 -10.13 13.63 17.21
CA LEU A 95 -8.80 13.22 17.71
C LEU A 95 -7.75 13.09 16.59
N TYR A 96 -7.84 13.92 15.55
CA TYR A 96 -6.93 13.89 14.40
C TYR A 96 -6.81 12.52 13.72
N ASN A 97 -7.88 11.70 13.80
CA ASN A 97 -7.92 10.33 13.31
C ASN A 97 -6.96 9.34 14.00
N PHE A 98 -6.40 9.69 15.16
CA PHE A 98 -5.44 8.85 15.91
C PHE A 98 -5.94 7.41 16.14
N PRO A 99 -7.23 7.14 16.44
CA PRO A 99 -7.72 5.78 16.57
C PRO A 99 -7.47 4.89 15.33
N ALA A 100 -7.61 5.44 14.12
CA ALA A 100 -7.35 4.69 12.89
C ALA A 100 -5.86 4.37 12.71
N PHE A 101 -4.98 5.34 13.02
CA PHE A 101 -3.53 5.12 13.01
C PHE A 101 -3.11 4.06 14.03
N ARG A 102 -3.65 4.11 15.25
CA ARG A 102 -3.38 3.12 16.31
C ARG A 102 -3.84 1.72 15.94
N ALA A 103 -5.00 1.60 15.29
CA ALA A 103 -5.46 0.32 14.78
C ALA A 103 -4.52 -0.24 13.71
N ALA A 104 -4.10 0.60 12.75
CA ALA A 104 -3.16 0.20 11.70
C ALA A 104 -1.75 -0.12 12.24
N GLU A 105 -1.26 0.62 13.25
CA GLU A 105 -0.02 0.29 13.96
C GLU A 105 -0.06 -1.13 14.52
N LEU A 106 -1.13 -1.48 15.23
CA LEU A 106 -1.26 -2.81 15.83
C LEU A 106 -1.33 -3.91 14.78
N ASP A 107 -2.18 -3.72 13.76
CA ASP A 107 -2.37 -4.70 12.69
C ASP A 107 -1.06 -4.97 11.92
N LEU A 108 -0.36 -3.91 11.52
CA LEU A 108 0.89 -4.03 10.78
C LEU A 108 2.04 -4.57 11.63
N ALA A 109 2.08 -4.23 12.92
CA ALA A 109 3.03 -4.82 13.87
C ALA A 109 2.79 -6.34 14.02
N MET A 110 1.51 -6.76 14.11
CA MET A 110 1.15 -8.19 14.14
C MET A 110 1.51 -8.91 12.84
N ALA A 111 1.47 -8.22 11.70
CA ALA A 111 1.93 -8.71 10.41
C ALA A 111 3.47 -8.72 10.25
N GLY A 112 4.24 -8.31 11.27
CA GLY A 112 5.71 -8.37 11.30
C GLY A 112 6.43 -7.11 10.83
N TRP A 113 5.70 -6.04 10.49
CA TRP A 113 6.30 -4.75 10.17
C TRP A 113 6.70 -3.97 11.43
N SER A 114 7.56 -2.97 11.26
CA SER A 114 7.80 -1.93 12.26
C SER A 114 7.11 -0.62 11.84
N PRO A 115 5.90 -0.31 12.35
CA PRO A 115 5.15 0.86 11.91
C PRO A 115 5.84 2.18 12.32
N LEU A 116 5.83 3.14 11.40
CA LEU A 116 6.17 4.54 11.62
C LEU A 116 4.88 5.33 11.46
N SER A 117 4.40 5.96 12.53
CA SER A 117 3.09 6.62 12.56
C SER A 117 3.24 8.08 12.95
N PRO A 118 2.70 9.02 12.15
CA PRO A 118 2.63 10.44 12.49
C PRO A 118 1.97 10.65 13.86
N ALA A 119 0.86 9.96 14.12
CA ALA A 119 0.14 10.06 15.38
C ALA A 119 1.00 9.63 16.58
N ALA A 120 1.77 8.54 16.45
CA ALA A 120 2.66 8.09 17.52
C ALA A 120 3.85 9.05 17.73
N MET A 121 4.39 9.62 16.64
CA MET A 121 5.46 10.60 16.71
C MET A 121 4.98 11.92 17.34
N ASP A 122 3.76 12.36 17.03
CA ASP A 122 3.13 13.54 17.62
C ASP A 122 3.03 13.41 19.14
N ILE A 123 2.52 12.26 19.62
CA ILE A 123 2.44 11.96 21.06
C ILE A 123 3.84 11.95 21.70
N ALA A 124 4.83 11.35 21.03
CA ALA A 124 6.21 11.29 21.54
C ALA A 124 6.87 12.67 21.66
N GLU A 125 6.46 13.63 20.84
CA GLU A 125 6.86 15.04 20.92
C GLU A 125 6.00 15.86 21.89
N GLY A 126 5.07 15.22 22.61
CA GLY A 126 4.24 15.83 23.65
C GLY A 126 2.93 16.42 23.15
N PHE A 127 2.49 16.12 21.92
CA PHE A 127 1.19 16.53 21.42
C PHE A 127 0.07 15.69 22.04
N ASP A 128 -0.88 16.35 22.68
CA ASP A 128 -2.09 15.74 23.22
C ASP A 128 -3.30 16.05 22.30
N PRO A 129 -3.84 15.04 21.58
CA PRO A 129 -4.94 15.26 20.65
C PRO A 129 -6.26 15.67 21.33
N ASP A 130 -6.42 15.45 22.63
CA ASP A 130 -7.61 15.81 23.39
C ASP A 130 -7.60 17.28 23.83
N THR A 131 -6.42 17.85 24.05
CA THR A 131 -6.27 19.16 24.70
C THR A 131 -5.56 20.21 23.83
N MET A 132 -4.82 19.80 22.80
CA MET A 132 -4.00 20.68 21.97
C MET A 132 -4.58 20.89 20.57
N VAL A 133 -4.41 22.11 20.06
CA VAL A 133 -4.70 22.48 18.68
C VAL A 133 -3.40 22.57 17.90
N ALA A 134 -3.31 21.87 16.77
CA ALA A 134 -2.14 21.91 15.90
C ALA A 134 -2.00 23.29 15.22
N ASP A 135 -1.13 24.13 15.76
CA ASP A 135 -0.83 25.45 15.20
C ASP A 135 0.09 25.39 13.97
N GLN A 136 0.36 26.54 13.35
CA GLN A 136 1.20 26.57 12.14
C GLN A 136 2.64 26.12 12.38
N ALA A 137 3.20 26.38 13.56
CA ALA A 137 4.58 26.04 13.89
C ALA A 137 4.72 24.53 14.12
N PHE A 138 3.81 23.95 14.91
CA PHE A 138 3.68 22.52 15.10
C PHE A 138 3.50 21.80 13.75
N MET A 139 2.60 22.28 12.90
CA MET A 139 2.37 21.68 11.59
C MET A 139 3.59 21.76 10.68
N ALA A 140 4.40 22.83 10.76
CA ALA A 140 5.64 22.94 9.98
C ALA A 140 6.71 21.96 10.48
N HIS A 141 6.84 21.80 11.80
CA HIS A 141 7.73 20.83 12.42
C HIS A 141 7.32 19.39 12.08
N ALA A 142 6.04 19.05 12.27
CA ALA A 142 5.48 17.74 11.95
C ALA A 142 5.74 17.36 10.49
N ARG A 143 5.46 18.26 9.53
CA ARG A 143 5.74 18.01 8.10
C ARG A 143 7.20 17.64 7.84
N ARG A 144 8.14 18.32 8.50
CA ARG A 144 9.57 18.06 8.32
C ARG A 144 9.93 16.70 8.90
N ARG A 145 9.54 16.43 10.15
CA ARG A 145 9.77 15.15 10.83
C ARG A 145 9.21 13.98 10.03
N ASP A 146 7.98 14.12 9.53
CA ASP A 146 7.28 13.10 8.76
C ASP A 146 8.00 12.81 7.43
N THR A 147 8.44 13.87 6.75
CA THR A 147 9.27 13.77 5.54
C THR A 147 10.57 13.03 5.84
N ASP A 148 11.28 13.40 6.90
CA ASP A 148 12.54 12.78 7.30
C ASP A 148 12.32 11.30 7.69
N ALA A 149 11.23 10.97 8.38
CA ALA A 149 10.89 9.58 8.72
C ALA A 149 10.65 8.72 7.47
N ILE A 150 9.94 9.25 6.46
CA ILE A 150 9.74 8.55 5.18
C ILE A 150 11.06 8.38 4.45
N LEU A 151 11.87 9.44 4.33
CA LEU A 151 13.10 9.42 3.55
C LEU A 151 14.19 8.55 4.18
N ASP A 152 14.36 8.61 5.50
CA ASP A 152 15.49 7.95 6.16
C ASP A 152 15.15 6.52 6.59
N ARG A 153 13.89 6.25 6.96
CA ARG A 153 13.55 5.03 7.70
C ARG A 153 12.55 4.12 6.98
N ALA A 154 11.61 4.66 6.21
CA ALA A 154 10.53 3.83 5.65
C ALA A 154 11.00 2.93 4.49
N ASP A 155 10.68 1.64 4.56
CA ASP A 155 10.87 0.66 3.48
C ASP A 155 9.62 0.51 2.62
N ALA A 156 8.46 0.92 3.13
CA ALA A 156 7.17 0.91 2.45
C ALA A 156 6.23 1.97 3.05
N LEU A 157 5.14 2.27 2.34
CA LEU A 157 4.02 3.09 2.83
C LEU A 157 2.74 2.26 2.92
N ALA A 158 1.99 2.45 3.99
CA ALA A 158 0.61 2.01 4.13
C ALA A 158 -0.31 3.23 4.08
N MET A 159 -1.13 3.30 3.04
CA MET A 159 -2.06 4.39 2.76
C MET A 159 -3.41 4.06 3.38
N LEU A 160 -3.80 4.77 4.44
CA LEU A 160 -5.07 4.58 5.15
C LEU A 160 -6.26 5.01 4.28
N PRO A 161 -7.48 4.48 4.53
CA PRO A 161 -8.67 4.85 3.77
C PRO A 161 -8.90 6.37 3.69
N GLY A 162 -9.22 6.86 2.49
CA GLY A 162 -9.47 8.28 2.23
C GLY A 162 -8.21 9.13 2.02
N TRP A 163 -7.02 8.52 1.96
CA TRP A 163 -5.75 9.22 1.73
C TRP A 163 -5.75 10.05 0.43
N GLU A 164 -6.50 9.64 -0.59
CA GLU A 164 -6.59 10.33 -1.88
C GLU A 164 -7.11 11.77 -1.76
N SER A 165 -7.92 12.03 -0.72
CA SER A 165 -8.47 13.36 -0.43
C SER A 165 -7.60 14.18 0.53
N SER A 166 -6.59 13.55 1.14
CA SER A 166 -5.69 14.18 2.12
C SER A 166 -4.49 14.79 1.40
N VAL A 167 -4.38 16.12 1.44
CA VAL A 167 -3.22 16.85 0.90
C VAL A 167 -1.90 16.34 1.48
N GLY A 168 -1.86 16.03 2.79
CA GLY A 168 -0.67 15.50 3.45
C GLY A 168 -0.32 14.10 2.96
N ALA A 169 -1.28 13.17 3.04
CA ALA A 169 -1.04 11.78 2.61
C ALA A 169 -0.74 11.67 1.10
N THR A 170 -1.33 12.56 0.28
CA THR A 170 -1.01 12.65 -1.15
C THR A 170 0.44 13.10 -1.37
N ALA A 171 0.91 14.08 -0.59
CA ALA A 171 2.32 14.49 -0.65
C ALA A 171 3.27 13.36 -0.22
N GLU A 172 2.94 12.64 0.85
CA GLU A 172 3.70 11.49 1.35
C GLU A 172 3.74 10.33 0.34
N TYR A 173 2.63 10.06 -0.34
CA TYR A 173 2.58 9.08 -1.44
C TYR A 173 3.54 9.44 -2.58
N HIS A 174 3.55 10.70 -3.01
CA HIS A 174 4.47 11.16 -4.05
C HIS A 174 5.93 11.15 -3.58
N LEU A 175 6.17 11.42 -2.30
CA LEU A 175 7.49 11.27 -1.68
C LEU A 175 7.96 9.81 -1.70
N GLY A 176 7.08 8.86 -1.34
CA GLY A 176 7.35 7.42 -1.41
C GLY A 176 7.64 6.93 -2.82
N LYS A 177 6.83 7.37 -3.80
CA LYS A 177 7.07 7.14 -5.23
C LYS A 177 8.42 7.65 -5.67
N TRP A 178 8.78 8.86 -5.25
CA TRP A 178 10.07 9.47 -5.60
C TRP A 178 11.25 8.74 -4.97
N LYS A 179 11.12 8.32 -3.70
CA LYS A 179 12.09 7.45 -3.02
C LYS A 179 12.23 6.08 -3.69
N GLY A 180 11.17 5.60 -4.34
CA GLY A 180 11.12 4.29 -5.00
C GLY A 180 10.72 3.15 -4.06
N ILE A 181 10.02 3.45 -2.96
CA ILE A 181 9.48 2.44 -2.03
C ILE A 181 8.04 2.05 -2.40
N PRO A 182 7.64 0.78 -2.20
CA PRO A 182 6.28 0.34 -2.45
C PRO A 182 5.29 1.06 -1.53
N CYS A 183 4.14 1.44 -2.11
CA CYS A 183 3.02 2.02 -1.38
C CYS A 183 1.86 1.03 -1.46
N TYR A 184 1.15 0.78 -0.36
CA TYR A 184 0.05 -0.18 -0.27
C TYR A 184 -1.22 0.50 0.24
N ARG A 185 -2.39 0.15 -0.28
CA ARG A 185 -3.69 0.53 0.28
C ARG A 185 -3.96 -0.35 1.49
N TYR A 186 -4.19 0.26 2.63
CA TYR A 186 -4.58 -0.39 3.87
C TYR A 186 -6.11 -0.39 4.00
N PRO A 187 -6.76 -1.47 4.50
CA PRO A 187 -6.17 -2.66 5.14
C PRO A 187 -5.81 -3.82 4.22
N GLU A 188 -6.18 -3.79 2.95
CA GLU A 188 -6.02 -4.95 2.05
C GLU A 188 -4.54 -5.25 1.70
N MET A 189 -3.64 -4.30 1.98
CA MET A 189 -2.21 -4.35 1.68
C MET A 189 -1.92 -4.62 0.20
N VAL A 190 -2.75 -4.05 -0.67
CA VAL A 190 -2.59 -4.12 -2.13
C VAL A 190 -1.79 -2.92 -2.65
N PRO A 191 -0.85 -3.07 -3.60
CA PRO A 191 -0.06 -1.93 -4.07
C PRO A 191 -0.90 -0.78 -4.65
N VAL A 192 -0.55 0.45 -4.26
CA VAL A 192 -1.14 1.70 -4.76
C VAL A 192 -0.59 1.99 -6.16
N GLY A 193 -1.49 2.26 -7.10
CA GLY A 193 -1.10 2.51 -8.49
C GLY A 193 -0.79 1.24 -9.29
N CYS A 194 -1.09 0.06 -8.76
CA CYS A 194 -1.31 -1.15 -9.55
C CYS A 194 -2.72 -1.18 -10.19
N GLU A 195 -3.36 -0.01 -10.35
CA GLU A 195 -4.51 0.11 -11.23
C GLU A 195 -4.06 -0.32 -12.62
N ASP A 196 -4.74 -1.31 -13.19
CA ASP A 196 -4.44 -1.74 -14.54
C ASP A 196 -4.80 -0.63 -15.54
N VAL A 197 -4.36 -0.78 -16.78
CA VAL A 197 -4.57 0.26 -17.81
C VAL A 197 -6.05 0.48 -18.12
N LEU A 198 -6.91 -0.53 -17.92
CA LEU A 198 -8.34 -0.46 -18.21
C LEU A 198 -9.10 0.26 -17.09
N ASP A 199 -8.79 -0.05 -15.84
CA ASP A 199 -9.38 0.61 -14.68
C ASP A 199 -9.05 2.10 -14.69
N GLU A 200 -7.79 2.46 -14.96
CA GLU A 200 -7.40 3.87 -15.06
C GLU A 200 -8.10 4.57 -16.21
N ALA A 201 -8.11 3.94 -17.39
CA ALA A 201 -8.81 4.46 -18.57
C ALA A 201 -10.29 4.68 -18.27
N LYS A 202 -10.96 3.72 -17.61
CA LYS A 202 -12.35 3.83 -17.21
C LYS A 202 -12.56 4.98 -16.23
N ARG A 203 -11.68 5.15 -15.24
CA ARG A 203 -11.77 6.22 -14.25
C ARG A 203 -11.64 7.60 -14.89
N ILE A 204 -10.62 7.83 -15.72
CA ILE A 204 -10.35 9.15 -16.32
C ILE A 204 -11.30 9.53 -17.47
N THR A 205 -12.00 8.56 -18.04
CA THR A 205 -13.04 8.79 -19.05
C THR A 205 -14.46 8.73 -18.48
N SER A 206 -14.60 8.45 -17.19
CA SER A 206 -15.87 8.50 -16.45
C SER A 206 -15.97 9.78 -15.61
N GLY A 207 -17.17 10.11 -15.14
CA GLY A 207 -17.39 11.15 -14.12
C GLY A 207 -16.94 12.56 -14.54
N ASP A 208 -16.05 13.17 -13.75
CA ASP A 208 -15.67 14.59 -13.77
C ASP A 208 -15.28 15.16 -15.14
N ARG A 209 -14.76 14.33 -16.05
CA ARG A 209 -14.43 14.77 -17.41
C ARG A 209 -15.68 15.10 -18.25
N GLN A 210 -16.78 14.38 -18.04
CA GLN A 210 -18.07 14.69 -18.70
C GLN A 210 -18.64 16.02 -18.21
N ASN A 211 -18.39 16.39 -16.95
CA ASN A 211 -18.83 17.68 -16.40
C ASN A 211 -18.04 18.86 -16.97
N ALA A 212 -16.77 18.67 -17.33
CA ALA A 212 -15.91 19.72 -17.88
C ALA A 212 -16.06 19.92 -19.40
N TYR A 213 -16.21 18.83 -20.17
CA TYR A 213 -16.18 18.88 -21.65
C TYR A 213 -17.47 18.38 -22.33
N GLY A 214 -18.42 17.85 -21.55
CA GLY A 214 -19.55 17.08 -22.06
C GLY A 214 -19.20 15.61 -22.33
N PRO A 215 -20.18 14.77 -22.67
CA PRO A 215 -19.94 13.39 -23.06
C PRO A 215 -19.04 13.34 -24.32
N PRO A 216 -18.25 12.26 -24.51
CA PRO A 216 -17.37 12.12 -25.68
C PRO A 216 -18.09 12.31 -27.01
N THR A 217 -19.37 11.93 -27.08
CA THR A 217 -20.24 12.13 -28.24
C THR A 217 -20.34 13.60 -28.68
N GLN A 218 -20.40 14.53 -27.73
CA GLN A 218 -20.49 15.97 -28.02
C GLN A 218 -19.13 16.57 -28.36
N ASP A 219 -18.10 16.23 -27.58
CA ASP A 219 -16.77 16.80 -27.77
C ASP A 219 -16.14 16.35 -29.09
N PHE A 220 -16.28 15.08 -29.42
CA PHE A 220 -15.80 14.53 -30.68
C PHE A 220 -16.65 15.02 -31.86
N ALA A 221 -17.96 15.23 -31.71
CA ALA A 221 -18.77 15.83 -32.77
C ALA A 221 -18.34 17.27 -33.11
N ARG A 222 -18.04 18.09 -32.10
CA ARG A 222 -17.48 19.44 -32.33
C ARG A 222 -16.14 19.37 -33.06
N THR A 223 -15.26 18.47 -32.60
CA THR A 223 -13.94 18.26 -33.23
C THR A 223 -14.07 17.81 -34.68
N ALA A 224 -14.98 16.88 -34.96
CA ALA A 224 -15.28 16.39 -36.28
C ALA A 224 -15.76 17.53 -37.20
N ALA A 225 -16.70 18.36 -36.73
CA ALA A 225 -17.18 19.53 -37.49
C ALA A 225 -16.04 20.53 -37.80
N MET A 226 -15.15 20.77 -36.84
CA MET A 226 -13.97 21.62 -37.06
C MET A 226 -13.02 21.01 -38.10
N TRP A 227 -12.76 19.71 -38.04
CA TRP A 227 -11.91 19.02 -39.03
C TRP A 227 -12.53 19.02 -40.42
N THR A 228 -13.84 18.82 -40.51
CA THR A 228 -14.58 18.91 -41.77
C THR A 228 -14.43 20.29 -42.40
N ALA A 229 -14.63 21.35 -41.61
CA ALA A 229 -14.45 22.72 -42.09
C ALA A 229 -13.01 23.02 -42.54
N LEU A 230 -12.01 22.47 -41.84
CA LEU A 230 -10.59 22.69 -42.14
C LEU A 230 -10.10 21.92 -43.38
N LYS A 231 -10.65 20.72 -43.63
CA LYS A 231 -10.15 19.81 -44.66
C LYS A 231 -11.04 19.72 -45.89
N GLY A 232 -12.30 20.16 -45.79
CA GLY A 232 -13.28 20.03 -46.87
C GLY A 232 -13.73 18.58 -47.12
N VAL A 233 -13.58 17.70 -46.12
CA VAL A 233 -13.99 16.28 -46.17
C VAL A 233 -14.72 15.96 -44.88
N ASP A 234 -15.81 15.21 -44.96
CA ASP A 234 -16.63 14.90 -43.79
C ASP A 234 -15.89 13.99 -42.80
N PHE A 235 -15.91 14.38 -41.53
CA PHE A 235 -15.49 13.59 -40.39
C PHE A 235 -16.66 13.39 -39.41
N THR A 236 -16.62 12.27 -38.70
CA THR A 236 -17.58 11.89 -37.66
C THR A 236 -16.92 11.87 -36.28
N ALA A 237 -17.73 11.83 -35.21
CA ALA A 237 -17.21 11.65 -33.85
C ALA A 237 -16.42 10.34 -33.70
N ARG A 238 -16.87 9.29 -34.41
CA ARG A 238 -16.17 8.02 -34.54
C ARG A 238 -14.76 8.18 -35.14
N ASP A 239 -14.62 8.96 -36.20
CA ASP A 239 -13.32 9.20 -36.85
C ASP A 239 -12.34 9.89 -35.90
N VAL A 240 -12.83 10.86 -35.11
CA VAL A 240 -12.01 11.54 -34.10
C VAL A 240 -11.49 10.53 -33.08
N ALA A 241 -12.34 9.65 -32.55
CA ALA A 241 -11.92 8.63 -31.59
C ALA A 241 -10.84 7.70 -32.18
N LEU A 242 -11.03 7.23 -33.42
CA LEU A 242 -10.06 6.39 -34.12
C LEU A 242 -8.72 7.10 -34.35
N PHE A 243 -8.76 8.37 -34.77
CA PHE A 243 -7.52 9.12 -35.03
C PHE A 243 -6.76 9.45 -33.75
N MET A 244 -7.46 9.64 -32.63
CA MET A 244 -6.81 9.78 -31.34
C MET A 244 -6.14 8.49 -30.88
N ILE A 245 -6.72 7.31 -31.17
CA ILE A 245 -6.03 6.02 -30.96
C ILE A 245 -4.77 5.95 -31.84
N CYS A 246 -4.88 6.30 -33.12
CA CYS A 246 -3.73 6.33 -34.04
C CYS A 246 -2.60 7.25 -33.55
N LEU A 247 -2.93 8.42 -32.98
CA LEU A 247 -1.94 9.32 -32.38
C LEU A 247 -1.16 8.66 -31.25
N LYS A 248 -1.84 7.87 -30.40
CA LYS A 248 -1.19 7.19 -29.28
C LYS A 248 -0.38 5.98 -29.73
N LEU A 249 -0.83 5.27 -30.76
CA LEU A 249 -0.02 4.26 -31.44
C LEU A 249 1.27 4.85 -32.01
N SER A 250 1.20 6.02 -32.65
CA SER A 250 2.38 6.74 -33.14
C SER A 250 3.35 7.16 -32.02
N ARG A 251 2.84 7.59 -30.87
CA ARG A 251 3.70 7.89 -29.70
C ARG A 251 4.35 6.63 -29.14
N GLU A 252 3.63 5.52 -29.11
CA GLU A 252 4.12 4.23 -28.63
C GLU A 252 5.25 3.67 -29.50
N THR A 253 5.23 3.90 -30.82
CA THR A 253 6.34 3.49 -31.71
C THR A 253 7.59 4.34 -31.52
N HIS A 254 7.47 5.59 -31.06
CA HIS A 254 8.63 6.45 -30.78
C HIS A 254 9.20 6.23 -29.37
N GLN A 255 8.37 6.32 -28.32
CA GLN A 255 8.78 6.12 -26.94
C GLN A 255 7.65 5.48 -26.12
N ARG A 256 7.90 4.26 -25.65
CA ARG A 256 6.93 3.51 -24.83
C ARG A 256 6.70 4.18 -23.48
N LYS A 257 5.43 4.44 -23.16
CA LYS A 257 4.98 5.01 -21.87
C LYS A 257 3.65 4.39 -21.48
N ARG A 258 3.45 4.18 -20.18
CA ARG A 258 2.16 3.66 -19.67
C ARG A 258 0.97 4.54 -20.08
N ASP A 259 1.17 5.85 -20.09
CA ASP A 259 0.18 6.85 -20.56
C ASP A 259 -0.36 6.51 -21.96
N ASN A 260 0.50 6.08 -22.89
CA ASN A 260 0.08 5.71 -24.23
C ASN A 260 -0.93 4.54 -24.21
N ALA A 261 -0.68 3.51 -23.38
CA ALA A 261 -1.58 2.37 -23.24
C ALA A 261 -2.91 2.77 -22.58
N VAL A 262 -2.86 3.58 -21.51
CA VAL A 262 -4.04 4.11 -20.83
C VAL A 262 -4.89 4.95 -21.79
N ASP A 263 -4.26 5.82 -22.58
CA ASP A 263 -4.96 6.64 -23.56
C ASP A 263 -5.61 5.81 -24.66
N ILE A 264 -4.94 4.77 -25.17
CA ILE A 264 -5.52 3.85 -26.16
C ILE A 264 -6.79 3.21 -25.62
N CYS A 265 -6.73 2.68 -24.39
CA CYS A 265 -7.90 2.12 -23.71
C CYS A 265 -9.00 3.18 -23.50
N GLY A 266 -8.61 4.39 -23.11
CA GLY A 266 -9.53 5.51 -22.89
C GLY A 266 -10.27 5.93 -24.15
N TYR A 267 -9.55 6.12 -25.26
CA TYR A 267 -10.16 6.45 -26.55
C TYR A 267 -10.95 5.29 -27.14
N GLY A 268 -10.55 4.03 -26.90
CA GLY A 268 -11.34 2.85 -27.24
C GLY A 268 -12.70 2.82 -26.54
N ARG A 269 -12.75 3.21 -25.26
CA ARG A 269 -14.02 3.39 -24.55
C ARG A 269 -14.85 4.54 -25.12
N CYS A 270 -14.23 5.68 -25.42
CA CYS A 270 -14.95 6.81 -26.04
C CYS A 270 -15.52 6.44 -27.42
N LEU A 271 -14.80 5.63 -28.20
CA LEU A 271 -15.26 5.10 -29.48
C LEU A 271 -16.54 4.27 -29.30
N ALA A 272 -16.58 3.37 -28.32
CA ALA A 272 -17.79 2.57 -28.03
C ALA A 272 -18.99 3.47 -27.68
N LEU A 273 -18.78 4.50 -26.85
CA LEU A 273 -19.85 5.46 -26.50
C LEU A 273 -20.38 6.24 -27.72
N CYS A 274 -19.51 6.57 -28.68
CA CYS A 274 -19.93 7.18 -29.94
C CYS A 274 -20.77 6.21 -30.79
N GLN A 275 -20.37 4.94 -30.86
CA GLN A 275 -21.10 3.90 -31.60
C GLN A 275 -22.49 3.65 -31.01
N ASP A 276 -22.59 3.55 -29.69
CA ASP A 276 -23.87 3.34 -29.00
C ASP A 276 -24.84 4.50 -29.28
N ALA A 277 -24.35 5.74 -29.31
CA ALA A 277 -25.16 6.92 -29.59
C ALA A 277 -25.60 7.03 -31.06
N GLU A 278 -24.83 6.47 -31.99
CA GLU A 278 -25.18 6.37 -33.42
C GLU A 278 -26.17 5.23 -33.70
N GLY A 279 -26.61 4.49 -32.67
CA GLY A 279 -27.57 3.37 -32.79
C GLY A 279 -26.91 2.02 -33.08
N GLY A 280 -25.70 1.78 -32.55
CA GLY A 280 -24.92 0.58 -32.79
C GLY A 280 -25.61 -0.73 -32.36
N ALA A 281 -25.79 -1.61 -33.36
CA ALA A 281 -26.00 -3.08 -33.39
C ALA A 281 -26.51 -3.82 -32.14
#